data_AF-A0A833DTY4-F1
#
_entry.id   AF-A0A833DTY4-F1
#
_cell.length_a   1.000
_cell.length_b   1.000
_cell.length_c   1.000
_cell.angle_alpha   90.00
_cell.angle_beta   90.00
_cell.angle_gamma   90.00
#
_symmetry.space_group_name_H-M   'P 1'
#
loop_
_entity.id
_entity.type
_entity.pdbx_description
1 polymer ?
#
loop_
_entity_poly.entity_id
_entity_poly.type
_entity_poly.pdbx_seq_one_letter_code
_entity_poly.pdbx_strand_id
1 'polypeptide(L)'
;MASPAINITEELVKTSIKAAKPKRLELPVPPRVDHADHMLKTALDGWTKLAADHIVHPEMADKLLDVLGALVRRAGIVFRVNAPTKYGSEEKVREAIVTRYRLYDLLLETIWNLVGMERKWARFRDEDAERGVKILLAALKEWEEIERKEYGKPLILKAVIEEQLRSMKIVNKGNSMLAYMAQEVEKELREDNLAESYVNAMAKQIRENFYYIAYEKGLCKFGNDYALGLRWLRHLGFVQVSTNPALAAKAYDDDPELWERFKEYAREVLVKEHPEWFKEPEKYIDDIAMEATRFGLLENFLVFRIPFILSKYHDGMVSYQLNPLIAHDVEKSVEAAREFYVRLERDLMVYDEYLWWGYNVVEKGRPNLVVKVAAAYPAAIEIAERLNEMGIGQNITVSYTVAQEVLVGVAALRGMAKAIKKGIMPTQTYDTNMGGRLEDHLRESIAADLLLKGLEKVDDAKKEEILDRFAKGLGLGDDKIAELKKKPLKERVEYLTNHRVLGRDLIKEPFIEALAETGAYGSKEDVKKMLEPLERALKLSGTFVAQRVYD
;
A
#
# COMPACT_ATOMS: atom_id res chain seq x y z
N MET A 1 47.66 15.40 -22.88
CA MET A 1 46.37 15.95 -23.38
C MET A 1 45.35 15.70 -22.29
N ALA A 2 44.72 16.74 -21.75
CA ALA A 2 43.63 16.55 -20.80
C ALA A 2 42.46 15.91 -21.57
N SER A 3 41.95 14.77 -21.10
CA SER A 3 40.69 14.22 -21.63
C SER A 3 39.63 15.32 -21.58
N PRO A 4 38.80 15.48 -22.62
CA PRO A 4 37.73 16.46 -22.59
C PRO A 4 36.86 16.21 -21.36
N ALA A 5 36.54 17.29 -20.61
CA ALA A 5 35.66 17.19 -19.46
C ALA A 5 34.32 16.59 -19.91
N ILE A 6 33.89 15.51 -19.25
CA ILE A 6 32.64 14.85 -19.58
C ILE A 6 31.49 15.80 -19.23
N ASN A 7 30.69 16.16 -20.22
CA ASN A 7 29.56 17.05 -20.03
C ASN A 7 28.44 16.30 -19.27
N ILE A 8 27.98 16.88 -18.16
CA ILE A 8 26.90 16.28 -17.36
C ILE A 8 25.55 16.67 -17.98
N THR A 9 24.80 15.68 -18.44
CA THR A 9 23.48 15.87 -19.09
C THR A 9 22.39 15.17 -18.29
N GLU A 10 21.13 15.56 -18.49
CA GLU A 10 19.97 14.89 -17.89
C GLU A 10 19.94 13.39 -18.21
N GLU A 11 20.27 13.01 -19.46
CA GLU A 11 20.29 11.62 -19.91
C GLU A 11 21.40 10.82 -19.20
N LEU A 12 22.60 11.40 -19.05
CA LEU A 12 23.68 10.75 -18.30
C LEU A 12 23.28 10.52 -16.84
N VAL A 13 22.63 11.50 -16.21
CA VAL A 13 22.14 11.38 -14.83
C VAL A 13 21.09 10.27 -14.73
N LYS A 14 20.05 10.30 -15.58
CA LYS A 14 18.96 9.32 -15.57
C LYS A 14 19.46 7.89 -15.81
N THR A 15 20.32 7.68 -16.80
CA THR A 15 20.89 6.35 -17.08
C THR A 15 21.79 5.84 -15.97
N SER A 16 22.55 6.73 -15.30
CA SER A 16 23.42 6.36 -14.18
C SER A 16 22.62 5.94 -12.95
N ILE A 17 21.56 6.68 -12.63
CA ILE A 17 20.66 6.35 -11.51
C ILE A 17 19.94 5.04 -11.78
N LYS A 18 19.35 4.85 -12.98
CA LYS A 18 18.62 3.63 -13.34
C LYS A 18 19.49 2.37 -13.31
N ALA A 19 20.78 2.49 -13.66
CA ALA A 19 21.72 1.38 -13.63
C ALA A 19 22.23 1.05 -12.21
N ALA A 20 22.08 1.97 -11.25
CA ALA A 20 22.63 1.80 -9.92
C ALA A 20 21.82 0.78 -9.10
N LYS A 21 22.46 -0.31 -8.70
CA LYS A 21 21.87 -1.29 -7.78
C LYS A 21 22.31 -1.04 -6.34
N PRO A 22 21.43 -1.26 -5.35
CA PRO A 22 21.85 -1.32 -3.95
C PRO A 22 22.76 -2.54 -3.74
N LYS A 23 23.74 -2.40 -2.86
CA LYS A 23 24.52 -3.54 -2.39
C LYS A 23 23.63 -4.44 -1.53
N ARG A 24 23.88 -5.75 -1.55
CA ARG A 24 23.18 -6.67 -0.66
C ARG A 24 23.47 -6.32 0.80
N LEU A 25 22.45 -6.33 1.66
CA LEU A 25 22.63 -6.22 3.10
C LEU A 25 23.20 -7.54 3.65
N GLU A 26 24.14 -7.46 4.57
CA GLU A 26 24.87 -8.62 5.10
C GLU A 26 24.96 -8.56 6.62
N LEU A 27 25.07 -9.73 7.26
CA LEU A 27 25.29 -9.85 8.70
C LEU A 27 26.70 -10.43 8.98
N PRO A 28 27.43 -9.90 9.98
CA PRO A 28 27.06 -8.78 10.85
C PRO A 28 27.08 -7.43 10.11
N VAL A 29 26.31 -6.45 10.61
CA VAL A 29 26.35 -5.08 10.06
C VAL A 29 27.80 -4.57 10.08
N PRO A 30 28.35 -4.09 8.95
CA PRO A 30 29.76 -3.67 8.93
C PRO A 30 30.00 -2.50 9.91
N PRO A 31 31.22 -2.32 10.43
CA PRO A 31 31.50 -1.37 11.51
C PRO A 31 30.94 0.04 11.27
N ARG A 32 30.22 0.54 12.27
CA ARG A 32 29.63 1.88 12.32
C ARG A 32 30.13 2.61 13.57
N VAL A 33 30.36 3.91 13.44
CA VAL A 33 30.91 4.74 14.53
C VAL A 33 29.80 5.33 15.40
N ASP A 34 28.73 5.82 14.77
CA ASP A 34 27.57 6.43 15.41
C ASP A 34 26.36 6.39 14.45
N HIS A 35 25.21 6.90 14.88
CA HIS A 35 23.98 6.90 14.07
C HIS A 35 24.14 7.65 12.74
N ALA A 36 24.83 8.80 12.72
CA ALA A 36 25.04 9.56 11.49
C ALA A 36 25.95 8.82 10.48
N ASP A 37 26.99 8.13 10.98
CA ASP A 37 27.83 7.25 10.15
C ASP A 37 27.04 6.04 9.64
N HIS A 38 26.19 5.44 10.48
CA HIS A 38 25.31 4.35 10.08
C HIS A 38 24.39 4.77 8.93
N MET A 39 23.65 5.86 9.08
CA MET A 39 22.76 6.39 8.04
C MET A 39 23.52 6.67 6.75
N LEU A 40 24.65 7.38 6.82
CA LEU A 40 25.42 7.75 5.64
C LEU A 40 25.92 6.51 4.88
N LYS A 41 26.54 5.55 5.57
CA LYS A 41 27.06 4.33 4.92
C LYS A 41 25.93 3.48 4.33
N THR A 42 24.84 3.31 5.06
CA THR A 42 23.68 2.54 4.60
C THR A 42 23.04 3.18 3.35
N ALA A 43 22.94 4.52 3.32
CA ALA A 43 22.48 5.25 2.14
C ALA A 43 23.44 5.12 0.96
N LEU A 44 24.76 5.23 1.20
CA LEU A 44 25.79 5.07 0.17
C LEU A 44 25.87 3.64 -0.38
N ASP A 45 25.43 2.63 0.37
CA ASP A 45 25.23 1.27 -0.13
C ASP A 45 23.95 1.12 -0.97
N GLY A 46 23.14 2.17 -1.09
CA GLY A 46 21.93 2.23 -1.93
C GLY A 46 20.63 2.07 -1.16
N TRP A 47 20.66 2.03 0.17
CA TRP A 47 19.50 1.87 1.03
C TRP A 47 19.09 3.18 1.70
N THR A 48 18.84 4.21 0.89
CA THR A 48 18.51 5.58 1.32
C THR A 48 17.28 5.64 2.22
N LYS A 49 16.20 4.96 1.83
CA LYS A 49 14.95 4.82 2.59
C LYS A 49 15.15 4.19 3.97
N LEU A 50 15.89 3.08 4.04
CA LEU A 50 16.25 2.40 5.29
C LEU A 50 17.14 3.28 6.18
N ALA A 51 18.11 3.96 5.58
CA ALA A 51 18.98 4.90 6.28
C ALA A 51 18.18 6.09 6.86
N ALA A 52 17.20 6.62 6.13
CA ALA A 52 16.31 7.65 6.64
C ALA A 52 15.37 7.13 7.73
N ASP A 53 14.87 5.90 7.60
CA ASP A 53 13.97 5.27 8.57
C ASP A 53 14.66 5.01 9.92
N HIS A 54 16.00 4.85 9.92
CA HIS A 54 16.80 4.68 11.13
C HIS A 54 16.63 5.80 12.18
N ILE A 55 16.30 7.05 11.78
CA ILE A 55 16.08 8.10 12.77
C ILE A 55 14.79 7.90 13.55
N VAL A 56 13.83 7.14 13.02
CA VAL A 56 12.47 7.03 13.56
C VAL A 56 12.44 6.05 14.74
N HIS A 57 12.98 6.48 15.88
CA HIS A 57 12.98 5.71 17.11
C HIS A 57 12.88 6.63 18.34
N PRO A 58 12.14 6.26 19.40
CA PRO A 58 12.04 7.06 20.63
C PRO A 58 13.38 7.43 21.29
N GLU A 59 14.39 6.56 21.22
CA GLU A 59 15.72 6.85 21.77
C GLU A 59 16.48 7.97 21.01
N MET A 60 16.02 8.33 19.81
CA MET A 60 16.59 9.41 19.00
C MET A 60 16.04 10.79 19.43
N ALA A 61 14.93 10.85 20.17
CA ALA A 61 14.20 12.11 20.41
C ALA A 61 15.08 13.23 21.00
N ASP A 62 15.89 12.92 22.02
CA ASP A 62 16.75 13.92 22.68
C ASP A 62 18.05 14.22 21.93
N LYS A 63 18.38 13.43 20.89
CA LYS A 63 19.64 13.52 20.14
C LYS A 63 19.42 13.89 18.67
N LEU A 64 18.17 14.08 18.26
CA LEU A 64 17.77 14.23 16.86
C LEU A 64 18.60 15.31 16.16
N LEU A 65 18.64 16.51 16.72
CA LEU A 65 19.32 17.66 16.10
C LEU A 65 20.85 17.44 16.00
N ASP A 66 21.47 16.82 17.00
CA ASP A 66 22.90 16.53 17.00
C ASP A 66 23.25 15.50 15.92
N VAL A 67 22.44 14.44 15.79
CA VAL A 67 22.62 13.41 14.78
C VAL A 67 22.40 13.97 13.38
N LEU A 68 21.36 14.79 13.16
CA LEU A 68 21.13 15.46 11.88
C LEU A 68 22.26 16.43 11.51
N GLY A 69 22.77 17.20 12.48
CA GLY A 69 23.93 18.07 12.27
C GLY A 69 25.19 17.29 11.88
N ALA A 70 25.47 16.19 12.58
CA ALA A 70 26.59 15.31 12.25
C ALA A 70 26.43 14.66 10.87
N LEU A 71 25.22 14.23 10.51
CA LEU A 71 24.89 13.66 9.21
C LEU A 71 25.13 14.68 8.09
N VAL A 72 24.54 15.88 8.20
CA VAL A 72 24.70 16.95 7.20
C VAL A 72 26.17 17.30 7.01
N ARG A 73 26.94 17.42 8.10
CA ARG A 73 28.38 17.70 8.01
C ARG A 73 29.12 16.63 7.20
N ARG A 74 28.90 15.36 7.51
CA ARG A 74 29.60 14.24 6.84
C ARG A 74 29.13 14.07 5.40
N ALA A 75 27.82 14.09 5.16
CA ALA A 75 27.22 14.02 3.83
C ALA A 75 27.71 15.18 2.95
N GLY A 76 27.78 16.40 3.48
CA GLY A 76 28.27 17.58 2.75
C GLY A 76 29.73 17.48 2.30
N ILE A 77 30.59 16.83 3.10
CA ILE A 77 31.98 16.52 2.72
C ILE A 77 31.97 15.50 1.56
N VAL A 78 31.25 14.39 1.71
CA VAL A 78 31.15 13.35 0.66
C VAL A 78 30.61 13.95 -0.65
N PHE A 79 29.60 14.81 -0.56
CA PHE A 79 29.00 15.49 -1.71
C PHE A 79 30.03 16.32 -2.50
N ARG A 80 30.89 17.08 -1.81
CA ARG A 80 31.93 17.94 -2.43
C ARG A 80 33.10 17.17 -3.02
N VAL A 81 33.50 16.09 -2.37
CA VAL A 81 34.57 15.21 -2.87
C VAL A 81 34.10 14.52 -4.14
N ASN A 82 32.82 14.17 -4.24
CA ASN A 82 32.23 13.51 -5.40
C ASN A 82 31.65 14.50 -6.42
N ALA A 83 32.44 15.49 -6.84
CA ALA A 83 32.08 16.39 -7.94
C ALA A 83 32.27 15.70 -9.30
N PRO A 84 31.21 15.40 -10.06
CA PRO A 84 31.31 14.65 -11.31
C PRO A 84 32.25 15.33 -12.32
N THR A 85 32.25 16.67 -12.36
CA THR A 85 33.06 17.49 -13.26
C THR A 85 34.57 17.39 -13.03
N LYS A 86 35.02 16.83 -11.89
CA LYS A 86 36.44 16.65 -11.57
C LYS A 86 37.02 15.35 -12.11
N TYR A 87 36.20 14.44 -12.64
CA TYR A 87 36.64 13.12 -13.09
C TYR A 87 36.79 13.07 -14.61
N GLY A 88 37.90 12.48 -15.07
CA GLY A 88 38.19 12.30 -16.50
C GLY A 88 37.70 10.97 -17.09
N SER A 89 37.10 10.08 -16.29
CA SER A 89 36.54 8.80 -16.74
C SER A 89 35.03 8.76 -16.52
N GLU A 90 34.29 8.25 -17.51
CA GLU A 90 32.83 8.17 -17.45
C GLU A 90 32.35 7.33 -16.27
N GLU A 91 33.03 6.21 -15.99
CA GLU A 91 32.73 5.36 -14.83
C GLU A 91 32.73 6.14 -13.51
N LYS A 92 33.78 6.92 -13.23
CA LYS A 92 33.88 7.73 -12.00
C LYS A 92 32.87 8.88 -11.98
N VAL A 93 32.53 9.42 -13.15
CA VAL A 93 31.45 10.41 -13.28
C VAL A 93 30.11 9.78 -12.87
N ARG A 94 29.80 8.58 -13.36
CA ARG A 94 28.57 7.85 -13.02
C ARG A 94 28.52 7.50 -11.53
N GLU A 95 29.62 7.02 -10.96
CA GLU A 95 29.74 6.76 -9.51
C GLU A 95 29.49 8.02 -8.67
N ALA A 96 30.05 9.16 -9.08
CA ALA A 96 29.86 10.44 -8.40
C ALA A 96 28.41 10.93 -8.49
N ILE A 97 27.77 10.77 -9.65
CA ILE A 97 26.34 11.06 -9.84
C ILE A 97 25.49 10.22 -8.89
N VAL A 98 25.70 8.90 -8.87
CA VAL A 98 24.95 7.97 -8.01
C VAL A 98 25.17 8.28 -6.53
N THR A 99 26.40 8.64 -6.16
CA THR A 99 26.72 9.06 -4.79
C THR A 99 25.92 10.30 -4.39
N ARG A 100 25.94 11.36 -5.21
CA ARG A 100 25.17 12.58 -4.92
C ARG A 100 23.67 12.34 -4.91
N TYR A 101 23.15 11.53 -5.83
CA TYR A 101 21.75 11.11 -5.86
C TYR A 101 21.34 10.45 -4.53
N ARG A 102 22.12 9.49 -4.03
CA ARG A 102 21.85 8.80 -2.76
C ARG A 102 21.85 9.75 -1.57
N LEU A 103 22.71 10.76 -1.57
CA LEU A 103 22.75 11.77 -0.51
C LEU A 103 21.52 12.68 -0.53
N TYR A 104 21.09 13.13 -1.71
CA TYR A 104 19.84 13.90 -1.85
C TYR A 104 18.64 13.10 -1.37
N ASP A 105 18.50 11.88 -1.86
CA ASP A 105 17.38 11.01 -1.53
C ASP A 105 17.36 10.71 -0.02
N LEU A 106 18.52 10.43 0.60
CA LEU A 106 18.63 10.29 2.06
C LEU A 106 18.07 11.51 2.81
N LEU A 107 18.48 12.73 2.45
CA LEU A 107 18.03 13.93 3.17
C LEU A 107 16.54 14.20 2.94
N LEU A 108 16.03 14.01 1.72
CA LEU A 108 14.60 14.17 1.41
C LEU A 108 13.74 13.14 2.15
N GLU A 109 14.13 11.87 2.12
CA GLU A 109 13.46 10.79 2.86
C GLU A 109 13.48 11.04 4.38
N THR A 110 14.58 11.60 4.90
CA THR A 110 14.66 12.01 6.31
C THR A 110 13.70 13.17 6.61
N ILE A 111 13.59 14.15 5.70
CA ILE A 111 12.59 15.24 5.82
C ILE A 111 11.17 14.66 5.85
N TRP A 112 10.85 13.68 5.00
CA TRP A 112 9.51 13.07 4.98
C TRP A 112 9.16 12.35 6.28
N ASN A 113 10.12 11.67 6.91
CA ASN A 113 9.93 11.11 8.25
C ASN A 113 9.69 12.19 9.33
N LEU A 114 10.32 13.36 9.22
CA LEU A 114 10.09 14.49 10.14
C LEU A 114 8.79 15.23 9.87
N VAL A 115 8.33 15.27 8.63
CA VAL A 115 7.08 15.93 8.21
C VAL A 115 5.86 15.03 8.39
N GLY A 116 6.03 13.73 8.21
CA GLY A 116 5.01 12.70 8.31
C GLY A 116 4.67 12.30 9.74
N MET A 117 3.80 11.29 9.86
CA MET A 117 3.30 10.78 11.13
C MET A 117 4.39 10.09 11.96
N GLU A 118 5.47 9.65 11.30
CA GLU A 118 6.62 8.99 11.90
C GLU A 118 7.24 9.80 13.04
N ARG A 119 7.27 11.14 12.95
CA ARG A 119 7.78 11.99 14.04
C ARG A 119 7.04 11.75 15.37
N LYS A 120 5.72 11.48 15.30
CA LYS A 120 4.88 11.25 16.48
C LYS A 120 5.16 9.86 17.04
N TRP A 121 5.34 8.86 16.18
CA TRP A 121 5.74 7.51 16.59
C TRP A 121 7.11 7.48 17.26
N ALA A 122 8.06 8.27 16.74
CA ALA A 122 9.39 8.46 17.33
C ALA A 122 9.41 9.43 18.52
N ARG A 123 8.26 10.00 18.92
CA ARG A 123 8.12 10.93 20.07
C ARG A 123 9.00 12.18 19.96
N PHE A 124 9.23 12.66 18.75
CA PHE A 124 9.94 13.92 18.55
C PHE A 124 9.07 15.09 18.98
N ARG A 125 9.69 16.10 19.59
CA ARG A 125 9.05 17.40 19.82
C ARG A 125 8.82 18.06 18.46
N ASP A 126 7.65 18.67 18.26
CA ASP A 126 7.34 19.32 16.98
C ASP A 126 8.37 20.40 16.64
N GLU A 127 8.84 21.16 17.64
CA GLU A 127 9.92 22.16 17.45
C GLU A 127 11.23 21.56 16.95
N ASP A 128 11.62 20.37 17.46
CA ASP A 128 12.85 19.71 17.02
C ASP A 128 12.70 19.12 15.62
N ALA A 129 11.54 18.54 15.30
CA ALA A 129 11.26 18.05 13.97
C ALA A 129 11.31 19.19 12.94
N GLU A 130 10.71 20.35 13.26
CA GLU A 130 10.78 21.54 12.40
C GLU A 130 12.19 22.10 12.25
N ARG A 131 12.97 22.16 13.34
CA ARG A 131 14.39 22.55 13.28
C ARG A 131 15.20 21.56 12.45
N GLY A 132 14.92 20.26 12.58
CA GLY A 132 15.54 19.20 11.78
C GLY A 132 15.26 19.39 10.29
N VAL A 133 14.01 19.66 9.90
CA VAL A 133 13.66 19.97 8.50
C VAL A 133 14.43 21.19 8.00
N LYS A 134 14.55 22.26 8.81
CA LYS A 134 15.33 23.46 8.44
C LYS A 134 16.82 23.17 8.24
N ILE A 135 17.43 22.33 9.10
CA ILE A 135 18.83 21.91 8.97
C ILE A 135 19.05 21.16 7.65
N LEU A 136 18.18 20.19 7.35
CA LEU A 136 18.28 19.37 6.13
C LEU A 136 18.02 20.19 4.87
N LEU A 137 17.01 21.06 4.89
CA LEU A 137 16.70 21.96 3.77
C LEU A 137 17.84 22.95 3.49
N ALA A 138 18.50 23.48 4.52
CA ALA A 138 19.65 24.35 4.34
C ALA A 138 20.79 23.63 3.60
N ALA A 139 21.05 22.35 3.93
CA ALA A 139 22.03 21.52 3.24
C ALA A 139 21.63 21.25 1.78
N LEU A 140 20.37 20.90 1.53
CA LEU A 140 19.85 20.67 0.18
C LEU A 140 20.00 21.90 -0.72
N LYS A 141 19.68 23.10 -0.21
CA LYS A 141 19.85 24.36 -0.95
C LYS A 141 21.32 24.65 -1.26
N GLU A 142 22.21 24.35 -0.34
CA GLU A 142 23.65 24.51 -0.56
C GLU A 142 24.15 23.54 -1.66
N TRP A 143 23.66 22.30 -1.66
CA TRP A 143 24.01 21.31 -2.68
C TRP A 143 23.44 21.66 -4.05
N GLU A 144 22.21 22.16 -4.11
CA GLU A 144 21.58 22.69 -5.32
C GLU A 144 22.44 23.81 -5.95
N GLU A 145 22.91 24.75 -5.12
CA GLU A 145 23.79 25.84 -5.56
C GLU A 145 25.15 25.34 -6.06
N ILE A 146 25.69 24.27 -5.46
CA ILE A 146 26.92 23.62 -5.95
C ILE A 146 26.71 23.05 -7.35
N GLU A 147 25.60 22.36 -7.61
CA GLU A 147 25.29 21.85 -8.94
C GLU A 147 25.16 22.97 -9.98
N ARG A 148 24.46 24.05 -9.62
CA ARG A 148 24.32 25.23 -10.49
C ARG A 148 25.68 25.84 -10.84
N LYS A 149 26.62 25.89 -9.89
CA LYS A 149 27.99 26.36 -10.13
C LYS A 149 28.82 25.39 -10.97
N GLU A 150 28.66 24.08 -10.77
CA GLU A 150 29.47 23.07 -11.44
C GLU A 150 29.02 22.81 -12.90
N TYR A 151 27.72 22.80 -13.17
CA TYR A 151 27.17 22.49 -14.51
C TYR A 151 25.87 23.25 -14.86
N GLY A 152 25.61 24.39 -14.21
CA GLY A 152 24.60 25.36 -14.62
C GLY A 152 23.17 25.10 -14.13
N LYS A 153 22.82 23.85 -13.79
CA LYS A 153 21.47 23.44 -13.36
C LYS A 153 21.54 22.31 -12.32
N PRO A 154 20.54 22.15 -11.44
CA PRO A 154 20.51 21.09 -10.43
C PRO A 154 20.00 19.75 -10.99
N LEU A 155 20.74 19.19 -11.95
CA LEU A 155 20.35 18.00 -12.72
C LEU A 155 20.12 16.77 -11.84
N ILE A 156 20.95 16.54 -10.82
CA ILE A 156 20.86 15.36 -9.96
C ILE A 156 19.70 15.51 -8.99
N LEU A 157 19.58 16.66 -8.30
CA LEU A 157 18.41 16.94 -7.46
C LEU A 157 17.10 16.81 -8.23
N LYS A 158 17.02 17.36 -9.46
CA LYS A 158 15.83 17.24 -10.31
C LYS A 158 15.48 15.78 -10.59
N ALA A 159 16.46 14.94 -10.90
CA ALA A 159 16.23 13.51 -11.13
C ALA A 159 15.69 12.80 -9.88
N VAL A 160 16.17 13.14 -8.67
CA VAL A 160 15.67 12.59 -7.40
C VAL A 160 14.20 12.96 -7.20
N ILE A 161 13.85 14.22 -7.42
CA ILE A 161 12.47 14.72 -7.28
C ILE A 161 11.54 14.06 -8.30
N GLU A 162 11.97 13.99 -9.56
CA GLU A 162 11.21 13.31 -10.63
C GLU A 162 10.94 11.84 -10.29
N GLU A 163 11.91 11.14 -9.70
CA GLU A 163 11.75 9.74 -9.31
C GLU A 163 10.80 9.56 -8.12
N GLN A 164 10.93 10.39 -7.08
CA GLN A 164 10.01 10.37 -5.94
C GLN A 164 8.57 10.64 -6.40
N LEU A 165 8.35 11.67 -7.23
CA LEU A 165 7.03 12.00 -7.80
C LEU A 165 6.53 10.92 -8.77
N ARG A 166 7.40 10.30 -9.57
CA ARG A 166 7.04 9.15 -10.43
C ARG A 166 6.49 8.01 -9.58
N SER A 167 7.15 7.67 -8.47
CA SER A 167 6.71 6.57 -7.58
C SER A 167 5.30 6.76 -7.02
N MET A 168 4.86 8.02 -6.88
CA MET A 168 3.49 8.37 -6.49
C MET A 168 2.51 8.26 -7.68
N LYS A 169 2.93 8.71 -8.86
CA LYS A 169 2.10 8.77 -10.07
C LYS A 169 1.79 7.42 -10.70
N ILE A 170 2.65 6.41 -10.54
CA ILE A 170 2.39 5.08 -11.11
C ILE A 170 1.26 4.33 -10.39
N VAL A 171 0.94 4.72 -9.16
CA VAL A 171 -0.05 4.02 -8.32
C VAL A 171 -1.44 4.08 -8.96
N ASN A 172 -2.02 2.90 -9.21
CA ASN A 172 -3.33 2.71 -9.84
C ASN A 172 -3.42 3.42 -11.20
N LYS A 173 -2.37 3.30 -12.02
CA LYS A 173 -2.24 3.96 -13.34
C LYS A 173 -2.47 5.48 -13.30
N GLY A 174 -2.08 6.12 -12.21
CA GLY A 174 -2.26 7.56 -11.99
C GLY A 174 -3.64 7.97 -11.47
N ASN A 175 -4.54 7.02 -11.23
CA ASN A 175 -5.85 7.29 -10.64
C ASN A 175 -5.83 7.01 -9.13
N SER A 176 -4.99 7.75 -8.40
CA SER A 176 -4.86 7.63 -6.95
C SER A 176 -4.67 8.99 -6.28
N MET A 177 -4.95 9.06 -4.99
CA MET A 177 -4.67 10.26 -4.18
C MET A 177 -3.18 10.62 -4.24
N LEU A 178 -2.28 9.64 -4.25
CA LEU A 178 -0.85 9.89 -4.35
C LEU A 178 -0.48 10.52 -5.70
N ALA A 179 -1.05 10.02 -6.79
CA ALA A 179 -0.84 10.62 -8.10
C ALA A 179 -1.35 12.07 -8.16
N TYR A 180 -2.51 12.34 -7.54
CA TYR A 180 -3.04 13.69 -7.39
C TYR A 180 -2.11 14.60 -6.56
N MET A 181 -1.65 14.13 -5.38
CA MET A 181 -0.68 14.88 -4.56
C MET A 181 0.58 15.22 -5.35
N ALA A 182 1.12 14.27 -6.11
CA ALA A 182 2.30 14.50 -6.93
C ALA A 182 2.06 15.57 -8.01
N GLN A 183 0.90 15.55 -8.68
CA GLN A 183 0.52 16.56 -9.67
C GLN A 183 0.36 17.96 -9.04
N GLU A 184 -0.18 18.05 -7.82
CA GLU A 184 -0.25 19.32 -7.10
C GLU A 184 1.13 19.84 -6.72
N VAL A 185 2.04 18.96 -6.27
CA VAL A 185 3.43 19.33 -5.99
C VAL A 185 4.14 19.85 -7.25
N GLU A 186 3.97 19.18 -8.41
CA GLU A 186 4.59 19.59 -9.67
C GLU A 186 4.22 21.03 -10.09
N LYS A 187 3.00 21.49 -9.76
CA LYS A 187 2.53 22.85 -10.05
C LYS A 187 3.22 23.92 -9.21
N GLU A 188 3.72 23.55 -8.03
CA GLU A 188 4.37 24.48 -7.08
C GLU A 188 5.91 24.49 -7.22
N LEU A 189 6.49 23.61 -8.04
CA LEU A 189 7.95 23.53 -8.25
C LEU A 189 8.50 24.77 -8.94
N ARG A 190 9.65 25.25 -8.44
CA ARG A 190 10.36 26.40 -8.99
C ARG A 190 11.78 26.03 -9.42
N GLU A 191 12.08 26.19 -10.71
CA GLU A 191 13.36 25.83 -11.32
C GLU A 191 14.55 26.66 -10.81
N ASP A 192 14.34 27.80 -10.16
CA ASP A 192 15.36 28.64 -9.52
C ASP A 192 15.58 28.33 -8.03
N ASN A 193 14.69 27.54 -7.41
CA ASN A 193 14.75 27.16 -6.01
C ASN A 193 14.05 25.81 -5.78
N LEU A 194 14.65 24.76 -6.34
CA LEU A 194 14.00 23.48 -6.53
C LEU A 194 13.86 22.70 -5.20
N ALA A 195 14.91 22.69 -4.37
CA ALA A 195 14.88 21.99 -3.09
C ALA A 195 13.80 22.55 -2.15
N GLU A 196 13.74 23.87 -2.00
CA GLU A 196 12.79 24.53 -1.09
C GLU A 196 11.36 24.46 -1.61
N SER A 197 11.15 24.69 -2.91
CA SER A 197 9.80 24.59 -3.48
C SER A 197 9.23 23.18 -3.35
N TYR A 198 10.04 22.15 -3.61
CA TYR A 198 9.63 20.76 -3.45
C TYR A 198 9.31 20.39 -2.00
N VAL A 199 10.21 20.72 -1.06
CA VAL A 199 10.01 20.43 0.37
C VAL A 199 8.75 21.10 0.91
N ASN A 200 8.52 22.37 0.57
CA ASN A 200 7.34 23.10 1.03
C ASN A 200 6.05 22.54 0.43
N ALA A 201 6.02 22.31 -0.89
CA ALA A 201 4.84 21.80 -1.58
C ALA A 201 4.45 20.40 -1.09
N MET A 202 5.42 19.50 -0.96
CA MET A 202 5.15 18.14 -0.49
C MET A 202 4.77 18.12 1.00
N ALA A 203 5.43 18.93 1.85
CA ALA A 203 5.07 19.00 3.26
C ALA A 203 3.65 19.53 3.49
N LYS A 204 3.22 20.49 2.66
CA LYS A 204 1.84 20.97 2.63
C LYS A 204 0.88 19.84 2.24
N GLN A 205 1.14 19.12 1.14
CA GLN A 205 0.30 18.00 0.71
C GLN A 205 0.20 16.88 1.75
N ILE A 206 1.25 16.63 2.55
CA ILE A 206 1.22 15.66 3.65
C ILE A 206 0.37 16.17 4.82
N ARG A 207 0.66 17.38 5.32
CA ARG A 207 0.09 17.88 6.58
C ARG A 207 -1.36 18.35 6.45
N GLU A 208 -1.75 18.87 5.29
CA GLU A 208 -3.13 19.30 5.02
C GLU A 208 -4.02 18.13 4.58
N ASN A 209 -3.44 16.94 4.38
CA ASN A 209 -4.19 15.76 3.97
C ASN A 209 -5.19 15.34 5.05
N PHE A 210 -6.41 14.99 4.63
CA PHE A 210 -7.46 14.49 5.53
C PHE A 210 -6.99 13.29 6.37
N TYR A 211 -6.30 12.32 5.76
CA TYR A 211 -5.88 11.10 6.45
C TYR A 211 -4.85 11.39 7.54
N TYR A 212 -3.91 12.31 7.25
CA TYR A 212 -2.93 12.79 8.21
C TYR A 212 -3.63 13.40 9.44
N ILE A 213 -4.54 14.35 9.20
CA ILE A 213 -5.26 15.07 10.25
C ILE A 213 -6.15 14.12 11.05
N ALA A 214 -6.84 13.19 10.39
CA ALA A 214 -7.73 12.23 11.03
C ALA A 214 -6.97 11.24 11.92
N TYR A 215 -5.82 10.75 11.47
CA TYR A 215 -4.95 9.91 12.30
C TYR A 215 -4.39 10.69 13.48
N GLU A 216 -3.87 11.90 13.25
CA GLU A 216 -3.29 12.74 14.31
C GLU A 216 -4.30 13.05 15.42
N LYS A 217 -5.56 13.27 15.06
CA LYS A 217 -6.66 13.50 16.00
C LYS A 217 -7.20 12.23 16.66
N GLY A 218 -6.64 11.06 16.35
CA GLY A 218 -7.07 9.78 16.89
C GLY A 218 -8.47 9.35 16.45
N LEU A 219 -8.96 9.86 15.31
CA LEU A 219 -10.32 9.56 14.83
C LEU A 219 -10.41 8.15 14.26
N CYS A 220 -9.38 7.70 13.53
CA CYS A 220 -9.35 6.39 12.88
C CYS A 220 -7.92 6.00 12.53
N LYS A 221 -7.67 4.69 12.37
CA LYS A 221 -6.46 4.14 11.74
C LYS A 221 -6.79 3.71 10.32
N PHE A 222 -5.87 3.96 9.39
CA PHE A 222 -6.10 3.69 7.98
C PHE A 222 -5.27 2.50 7.49
N GLY A 223 -5.90 1.69 6.65
CA GLY A 223 -5.28 0.62 5.87
C GLY A 223 -5.43 0.88 4.37
N ASN A 224 -4.52 0.36 3.57
CA ASN A 224 -4.59 0.39 2.11
C ASN A 224 -4.92 -0.99 1.54
N ASP A 225 -5.47 -1.08 0.34
CA ASP A 225 -5.65 -2.35 -0.38
C ASP A 225 -4.64 -2.53 -1.53
N TYR A 226 -3.98 -1.46 -1.96
CA TYR A 226 -2.98 -1.49 -3.03
C TYR A 226 -1.56 -1.79 -2.52
N ALA A 227 -0.76 -2.49 -3.33
CA ALA A 227 0.60 -2.87 -2.96
C ALA A 227 1.65 -1.78 -3.22
N LEU A 228 1.37 -0.79 -4.09
CA LEU A 228 2.32 0.29 -4.41
C LEU A 228 2.04 1.57 -3.63
N GLY A 229 3.08 2.40 -3.45
CA GLY A 229 2.96 3.74 -2.85
C GLY A 229 2.85 3.77 -1.33
N LEU A 230 2.99 2.63 -0.64
CA LEU A 230 2.76 2.54 0.80
C LEU A 230 3.69 3.41 1.64
N ARG A 231 4.91 3.70 1.17
CA ARG A 231 5.83 4.61 1.86
C ARG A 231 5.22 6.01 2.03
N TRP A 232 4.60 6.53 0.97
CA TRP A 232 3.91 7.82 1.02
C TRP A 232 2.67 7.79 1.90
N LEU A 233 1.90 6.69 1.87
CA LEU A 233 0.76 6.51 2.76
C LEU A 233 1.17 6.39 4.23
N ARG A 234 2.32 5.78 4.53
CA ARG A 234 2.89 5.69 5.88
C ARG A 234 3.14 7.09 6.46
N HIS A 235 3.65 8.03 5.64
CA HIS A 235 3.81 9.42 6.06
C HIS A 235 2.48 10.09 6.46
N LEU A 236 1.35 9.65 5.87
CA LEU A 236 0.00 10.11 6.22
C LEU A 236 -0.59 9.41 7.44
N GLY A 237 0.09 8.42 8.03
CA GLY A 237 -0.38 7.65 9.17
C GLY A 237 -1.10 6.34 8.82
N PHE A 238 -0.98 5.85 7.57
CA PHE A 238 -1.44 4.49 7.27
C PHE A 238 -0.56 3.48 8.01
N VAL A 239 -1.21 2.47 8.58
CA VAL A 239 -0.56 1.47 9.44
C VAL A 239 -0.86 0.03 9.02
N GLN A 240 -1.56 -0.16 7.91
CA GLN A 240 -1.93 -1.48 7.46
C GLN A 240 -2.03 -1.52 5.94
N VAL A 241 -1.74 -2.69 5.35
CA VAL A 241 -2.12 -2.99 3.97
C VAL A 241 -2.77 -4.37 3.92
N SER A 242 -3.88 -4.48 3.19
CA SER A 242 -4.55 -5.74 2.90
C SER A 242 -4.54 -6.00 1.39
N THR A 243 -3.59 -6.81 0.94
CA THR A 243 -3.58 -7.27 -0.45
C THR A 243 -4.25 -8.64 -0.61
N ASN A 244 -4.33 -9.10 -1.86
CA ASN A 244 -4.63 -10.46 -2.29
C ASN A 244 -3.87 -10.74 -3.59
N PRO A 245 -3.82 -11.99 -4.09
CA PRO A 245 -3.08 -12.30 -5.31
C PRO A 245 -3.48 -11.45 -6.52
N ALA A 246 -4.75 -11.10 -6.68
CA ALA A 246 -5.21 -10.25 -7.78
C ALA A 246 -4.72 -8.80 -7.65
N LEU A 247 -4.66 -8.25 -6.44
CA LEU A 247 -4.12 -6.92 -6.16
C LEU A 247 -2.60 -6.89 -6.26
N ALA A 248 -1.92 -7.95 -5.84
CA ALA A 248 -0.49 -8.13 -6.05
C ALA A 248 -0.16 -8.19 -7.55
N ALA A 249 -0.95 -8.91 -8.35
CA ALA A 249 -0.78 -8.96 -9.80
C ALA A 249 -0.90 -7.57 -10.46
N LYS A 250 -1.84 -6.72 -10.01
CA LYS A 250 -1.95 -5.34 -10.51
C LYS A 250 -0.70 -4.49 -10.27
N ALA A 251 0.06 -4.76 -9.20
CA ALA A 251 1.31 -4.05 -8.94
C ALA A 251 2.34 -4.30 -10.06
N TYR A 252 2.37 -5.52 -10.60
CA TYR A 252 3.21 -5.87 -11.75
C TYR A 252 2.75 -5.23 -13.05
N ASP A 253 1.45 -4.97 -13.21
CA ASP A 253 0.89 -4.24 -14.36
C ASP A 253 1.24 -2.74 -14.30
N ASP A 254 1.21 -2.15 -13.11
CA ASP A 254 1.46 -0.73 -12.89
C ASP A 254 2.96 -0.38 -12.86
N ASP A 255 3.80 -1.28 -12.35
CA ASP A 255 5.26 -1.17 -12.37
C ASP A 255 5.91 -2.34 -13.12
N PRO A 256 6.14 -2.19 -14.44
CA PRO A 256 6.84 -3.20 -15.22
C PRO A 256 8.28 -3.49 -14.74
N GLU A 257 8.92 -2.59 -13.99
CA GLU A 257 10.27 -2.83 -13.45
C GLU A 257 10.25 -3.94 -12.36
N LEU A 258 9.11 -4.16 -11.72
CA LEU A 258 8.90 -5.24 -10.76
C LEU A 258 9.05 -6.63 -11.41
N TRP A 259 8.61 -6.78 -12.67
CA TRP A 259 8.82 -8.02 -13.43
C TRP A 259 10.30 -8.33 -13.65
N GLU A 260 11.09 -7.33 -14.00
CA GLU A 260 12.52 -7.52 -14.24
C GLU A 260 13.26 -7.89 -12.96
N ARG A 261 12.90 -7.24 -11.84
CA ARG A 261 13.42 -7.59 -10.51
C ARG A 261 13.04 -9.01 -10.09
N PHE A 262 11.80 -9.43 -10.34
CA PHE A 262 11.36 -10.78 -10.02
C PHE A 262 12.07 -11.84 -10.88
N LYS A 263 12.28 -11.58 -12.18
CA LYS A 263 13.05 -12.47 -13.07
C LYS A 263 14.50 -12.62 -12.59
N GLU A 264 15.14 -11.54 -12.16
CA GLU A 264 16.49 -11.60 -11.58
C GLU A 264 16.50 -12.45 -10.30
N TYR A 265 15.58 -12.17 -9.37
CA TYR A 265 15.41 -12.96 -8.15
C TYR A 265 15.18 -14.45 -8.44
N ALA A 266 14.32 -14.76 -9.42
CA ALA A 266 14.04 -16.13 -9.83
C ALA A 266 15.31 -16.85 -10.31
N ARG A 267 16.12 -16.21 -11.16
CA ARG A 267 17.38 -16.78 -11.68
C ARG A 267 18.42 -16.98 -10.60
N GLU A 268 18.55 -16.04 -9.67
CA GLU A 268 19.64 -16.03 -8.70
C GLU A 268 19.35 -16.86 -7.44
N VAL A 269 18.08 -16.92 -7.05
CA VAL A 269 17.62 -17.51 -5.79
C VAL A 269 16.71 -18.71 -6.06
N LEU A 270 15.56 -18.51 -6.71
CA LEU A 270 14.55 -19.57 -6.81
C LEU A 270 15.03 -20.79 -7.61
N VAL A 271 15.82 -20.62 -8.67
CA VAL A 271 16.41 -21.75 -9.42
C VAL A 271 17.27 -22.64 -8.53
N LYS A 272 17.91 -22.08 -7.51
CA LYS A 272 18.76 -22.83 -6.57
C LYS A 272 17.96 -23.49 -5.46
N GLU A 273 16.95 -22.78 -4.95
CA GLU A 273 16.11 -23.29 -3.85
C GLU A 273 15.09 -24.32 -4.30
N HIS A 274 14.50 -24.12 -5.49
CA HIS A 274 13.42 -24.92 -6.04
C HIS A 274 13.68 -25.25 -7.52
N PRO A 275 14.74 -26.01 -7.85
CA PRO A 275 15.09 -26.33 -9.22
C PRO A 275 13.96 -27.06 -9.99
N GLU A 276 13.09 -27.78 -9.29
CA GLU A 276 11.92 -28.47 -9.83
C GLU A 276 10.87 -27.52 -10.40
N TRP A 277 10.69 -26.30 -9.84
CA TRP A 277 9.75 -25.30 -10.37
C TRP A 277 10.12 -24.88 -11.79
N PHE A 278 11.40 -24.90 -12.13
CA PHE A 278 11.89 -24.49 -13.46
C PHE A 278 11.98 -25.67 -14.45
N LYS A 279 11.91 -26.91 -13.97
CA LYS A 279 11.84 -28.12 -14.81
C LYS A 279 10.41 -28.44 -15.21
N GLU A 280 9.46 -28.25 -14.30
CA GLU A 280 8.04 -28.57 -14.48
C GLU A 280 7.14 -27.41 -14.02
N PRO A 281 7.26 -26.21 -14.60
CA PRO A 281 6.58 -25.00 -14.10
C PRO A 281 5.05 -25.12 -14.03
N GLU A 282 4.43 -25.89 -14.92
CA GLU A 282 2.99 -26.12 -14.94
C GLU A 282 2.49 -26.84 -13.68
N LYS A 283 3.33 -27.68 -13.07
CA LYS A 283 3.00 -28.41 -11.84
C LYS A 283 3.10 -27.55 -10.59
N TYR A 284 3.93 -26.51 -10.63
CA TYR A 284 4.22 -25.61 -9.51
C TYR A 284 3.68 -24.19 -9.74
N ILE A 285 2.65 -24.04 -10.58
CA ILE A 285 2.10 -22.73 -10.95
C ILE A 285 1.60 -21.95 -9.72
N ASP A 286 0.99 -22.64 -8.76
CA ASP A 286 0.51 -22.02 -7.54
C ASP A 286 1.67 -21.56 -6.65
N ASP A 287 2.70 -22.38 -6.48
CA ASP A 287 3.87 -22.04 -5.67
C ASP A 287 4.62 -20.83 -6.26
N ILE A 288 4.81 -20.82 -7.58
CA ILE A 288 5.41 -19.70 -8.31
C ILE A 288 4.55 -18.43 -8.15
N ALA A 289 3.22 -18.55 -8.24
CA ALA A 289 2.31 -17.41 -8.06
C ALA A 289 2.31 -16.87 -6.62
N MET A 290 2.40 -17.74 -5.62
CA MET A 290 2.49 -17.35 -4.22
C MET A 290 3.84 -16.71 -3.89
N GLU A 291 4.93 -17.16 -4.53
CA GLU A 291 6.26 -16.55 -4.40
C GLU A 291 6.33 -15.20 -5.11
N ALA A 292 5.74 -15.06 -6.30
CA ALA A 292 5.57 -13.75 -6.95
C ALA A 292 4.74 -12.80 -6.09
N THR A 293 3.67 -13.31 -5.46
CA THR A 293 2.88 -12.52 -4.50
C THR A 293 3.73 -12.07 -3.32
N ARG A 294 4.52 -12.97 -2.71
CA ARG A 294 5.44 -12.61 -1.62
C ARG A 294 6.42 -11.52 -2.05
N PHE A 295 7.05 -11.70 -3.21
CA PHE A 295 8.04 -10.78 -3.76
C PHE A 295 7.44 -9.39 -4.01
N GLY A 296 6.27 -9.33 -4.64
CA GLY A 296 5.54 -8.08 -4.88
C GLY A 296 5.11 -7.35 -3.60
N LEU A 297 5.08 -8.03 -2.46
CA LEU A 297 4.76 -7.46 -1.15
C LEU A 297 6.00 -7.17 -0.29
N LEU A 298 7.20 -7.55 -0.72
CA LEU A 298 8.39 -7.44 0.12
C LEU A 298 8.62 -6.00 0.60
N GLU A 299 8.50 -5.01 -0.29
CA GLU A 299 8.61 -3.59 0.08
C GLU A 299 7.59 -3.18 1.14
N ASN A 300 6.38 -3.77 1.14
CA ASN A 300 5.33 -3.46 2.11
C ASN A 300 5.72 -3.89 3.51
N PHE A 301 6.33 -5.07 3.64
CA PHE A 301 6.85 -5.55 4.92
C PHE A 301 7.94 -4.62 5.44
N LEU A 302 8.84 -4.15 4.57
CA LEU A 302 9.93 -3.22 4.92
C LEU A 302 9.40 -1.83 5.34
N VAL A 303 8.47 -1.26 4.58
CA VAL A 303 7.90 0.07 4.84
C VAL A 303 7.25 0.13 6.22
N PHE A 304 6.52 -0.91 6.61
CA PHE A 304 5.76 -0.93 7.84
C PHE A 304 6.51 -1.49 9.06
N ARG A 305 7.82 -1.74 8.97
CA ARG A 305 8.64 -2.16 10.13
C ARG A 305 8.59 -1.16 11.27
N ILE A 306 8.66 0.13 10.97
CA ILE A 306 8.61 1.21 11.98
C ILE A 306 7.32 1.11 12.82
N PRO A 307 6.11 1.28 12.24
CA PRO A 307 4.89 1.22 13.04
C PRO A 307 4.71 -0.15 13.72
N PHE A 308 5.18 -1.24 13.11
CA PHE A 308 5.13 -2.57 13.73
C PHE A 308 5.93 -2.68 15.02
N ILE A 309 7.20 -2.33 15.01
CA ILE A 309 8.06 -2.43 16.19
C ILE A 309 7.63 -1.40 17.24
N LEU A 310 7.40 -0.15 16.84
CA LEU A 310 7.11 0.93 17.80
C LEU A 310 5.73 0.80 18.47
N SER A 311 4.75 0.20 17.79
CA SER A 311 3.44 -0.08 18.37
C SER A 311 3.38 -1.37 19.20
N LYS A 312 4.48 -2.12 19.29
CA LYS A 312 4.51 -3.47 19.89
C LYS A 312 3.55 -4.43 19.17
N TYR A 313 3.71 -4.52 17.84
CA TYR A 313 2.98 -5.46 17.00
C TYR A 313 1.47 -5.20 16.91
N HIS A 314 1.03 -3.95 17.14
CA HIS A 314 -0.37 -3.54 16.98
C HIS A 314 -0.67 -2.91 15.61
N ASP A 315 0.32 -2.24 15.04
CA ASP A 315 0.26 -1.52 13.78
C ASP A 315 1.32 -2.06 12.80
N GLY A 316 1.35 -1.53 11.59
CA GLY A 316 2.33 -1.91 10.56
C GLY A 316 2.09 -3.27 9.91
N MET A 317 0.83 -3.73 9.86
CA MET A 317 0.52 -5.09 9.40
C MET A 317 0.36 -5.18 7.88
N VAL A 318 0.94 -6.23 7.30
CA VAL A 318 0.76 -6.58 5.90
C VAL A 318 -0.06 -7.87 5.83
N SER A 319 -1.22 -7.80 5.18
CA SER A 319 -2.06 -8.99 4.99
C SER A 319 -1.61 -9.76 3.76
N TYR A 320 -1.27 -11.02 3.95
CA TYR A 320 -0.95 -11.98 2.88
C TYR A 320 -2.02 -13.07 2.87
N GLN A 321 -2.63 -13.33 1.71
CA GLN A 321 -3.68 -14.32 1.60
C GLN A 321 -3.12 -15.71 1.36
N LEU A 322 -3.62 -16.69 2.12
CA LEU A 322 -3.34 -18.10 1.87
C LEU A 322 -3.87 -18.53 0.50
N ASN A 323 -3.26 -19.59 -0.06
CA ASN A 323 -3.75 -20.18 -1.29
C ASN A 323 -5.23 -20.59 -1.12
N PRO A 324 -6.17 -19.97 -1.87
CA PRO A 324 -7.59 -20.26 -1.73
C PRO A 324 -7.95 -21.73 -1.98
N LEU A 325 -7.15 -22.45 -2.77
CA LEU A 325 -7.39 -23.84 -3.13
C LEU A 325 -7.20 -24.80 -1.94
N ILE A 326 -6.46 -24.39 -0.91
CA ILE A 326 -6.23 -25.19 0.30
C ILE A 326 -6.94 -24.62 1.54
N ALA A 327 -7.73 -23.55 1.40
CA ALA A 327 -8.35 -22.85 2.53
C ALA A 327 -9.33 -23.70 3.37
N HIS A 328 -9.73 -24.86 2.86
CA HIS A 328 -10.57 -25.83 3.55
C HIS A 328 -9.77 -26.87 4.37
N ASP A 329 -8.44 -26.92 4.19
CA ASP A 329 -7.52 -27.88 4.81
C ASP A 329 -6.66 -27.16 5.86
N VAL A 330 -6.90 -27.49 7.13
CA VAL A 330 -6.23 -26.85 8.27
C VAL A 330 -4.73 -27.09 8.24
N GLU A 331 -4.29 -28.33 8.03
CA GLU A 331 -2.88 -28.71 8.14
C GLU A 331 -2.06 -28.06 7.02
N LYS A 332 -2.54 -28.14 5.77
CA LYS A 332 -1.87 -27.49 4.63
C LYS A 332 -1.83 -25.97 4.77
N SER A 333 -2.93 -25.36 5.23
CA SER A 333 -3.02 -23.91 5.41
C SER A 333 -2.06 -23.40 6.48
N VAL A 334 -1.98 -24.09 7.62
CA VAL A 334 -1.08 -23.72 8.72
C VAL A 334 0.37 -23.95 8.32
N GLU A 335 0.70 -25.03 7.61
CA GLU A 335 2.07 -25.27 7.17
C GLU A 335 2.52 -24.23 6.14
N ALA A 336 1.70 -23.89 5.14
CA ALA A 336 1.99 -22.84 4.19
C ALA A 336 2.22 -21.47 4.88
N ALA A 337 1.44 -21.15 5.90
CA ALA A 337 1.64 -19.95 6.70
C ALA A 337 2.99 -19.95 7.44
N ARG A 338 3.38 -21.10 8.01
CA ARG A 338 4.66 -21.25 8.73
C ARG A 338 5.86 -21.12 7.81
N GLU A 339 5.82 -21.78 6.65
CA GLU A 339 6.89 -21.69 5.64
C GLU A 339 7.08 -20.24 5.18
N PHE A 340 5.98 -19.55 4.89
CA PHE A 340 6.01 -18.12 4.54
C PHE A 340 6.60 -17.27 5.68
N TYR A 341 6.14 -17.50 6.92
CA TYR A 341 6.60 -16.76 8.09
C TYR A 341 8.12 -16.90 8.29
N VAL A 342 8.65 -18.13 8.27
CA VAL A 342 10.08 -18.41 8.46
C VAL A 342 10.93 -17.79 7.35
N ARG A 343 10.46 -17.82 6.09
CA ARG A 343 11.15 -17.15 4.98
C ARG A 343 11.20 -15.65 5.18
N LEU A 344 10.04 -15.05 5.48
CA LEU A 344 9.94 -13.61 5.70
C LEU A 344 10.77 -13.15 6.90
N GLU A 345 10.81 -13.93 7.98
CA GLU A 345 11.63 -13.64 9.16
C GLU A 345 13.12 -13.51 8.80
N ARG A 346 13.63 -14.39 7.93
CA ARG A 346 15.04 -14.32 7.47
C ARG A 346 15.32 -13.04 6.69
N ASP A 347 14.42 -12.65 5.81
CA ASP A 347 14.55 -11.40 5.03
C ASP A 347 14.53 -10.17 5.96
N LEU A 348 13.60 -10.17 6.91
CA LEU A 348 13.40 -9.07 7.84
C LEU A 348 14.49 -8.97 8.91
N MET A 349 15.07 -10.09 9.34
CA MET A 349 16.16 -10.10 10.32
C MET A 349 17.35 -9.28 9.84
N VAL A 350 17.74 -9.45 8.57
CA VAL A 350 18.85 -8.67 7.99
C VAL A 350 18.47 -7.19 7.92
N TYR A 351 17.26 -6.86 7.47
CA TYR A 351 16.82 -5.48 7.37
C TYR A 351 16.72 -4.78 8.73
N ASP A 352 16.13 -5.44 9.73
CA ASP A 352 15.93 -4.94 11.08
C ASP A 352 17.26 -4.71 11.83
N GLU A 353 18.30 -5.51 11.54
CA GLU A 353 19.63 -5.27 12.10
C GLU A 353 20.24 -3.94 11.64
N TYR A 354 19.96 -3.52 10.42
CA TYR A 354 20.34 -2.20 9.93
C TYR A 354 19.39 -1.13 10.47
N LEU A 355 18.07 -1.32 10.34
CA LEU A 355 17.07 -0.34 10.75
C LEU A 355 17.24 0.04 12.22
N TRP A 356 17.45 -0.97 13.07
CA TRP A 356 17.55 -0.81 14.52
C TRP A 356 18.99 -0.84 15.05
N TRP A 357 19.97 -0.55 14.20
CA TRP A 357 21.38 -0.57 14.60
C TRP A 357 21.65 0.36 15.79
N GLY A 358 22.16 -0.19 16.90
CA GLY A 358 22.47 0.61 18.09
C GLY A 358 21.25 1.01 18.96
N TYR A 359 20.03 0.58 18.63
CA TYR A 359 18.85 0.74 19.50
C TYR A 359 18.51 -0.55 20.26
N ASN A 360 17.75 -0.41 21.34
CA ASN A 360 17.28 -1.54 22.13
C ASN A 360 15.91 -2.07 21.63
N VAL A 361 15.95 -3.01 20.68
CA VAL A 361 14.76 -3.71 20.15
C VAL A 361 14.81 -5.18 20.55
N VAL A 362 13.72 -5.66 21.16
CA VAL A 362 13.64 -7.00 21.78
C VAL A 362 13.66 -8.14 20.75
N GLU A 363 12.89 -8.02 19.67
CA GLU A 363 12.67 -9.10 18.71
C GLU A 363 12.78 -8.56 17.27
N LYS A 364 14.01 -8.58 16.73
CA LYS A 364 14.29 -8.21 15.34
C LYS A 364 13.96 -9.37 14.41
N GLY A 365 13.50 -9.06 13.21
CA GLY A 365 13.14 -10.04 12.18
C GLY A 365 11.71 -10.56 12.28
N ARG A 366 11.03 -10.41 13.42
CA ARG A 366 9.64 -10.85 13.60
C ARG A 366 8.74 -10.32 12.47
N PRO A 367 8.13 -11.18 11.65
CA PRO A 367 7.21 -10.77 10.58
C PRO A 367 6.05 -9.89 11.05
N ASN A 368 5.88 -8.75 10.38
CA ASN A 368 4.70 -7.89 10.49
C ASN A 368 3.55 -8.39 9.58
N LEU A 369 3.25 -9.67 9.75
CA LEU A 369 2.37 -10.44 8.90
C LEU A 369 1.02 -10.67 9.60
N VAL A 370 -0.06 -10.49 8.84
CA VAL A 370 -1.34 -11.11 9.14
C VAL A 370 -1.75 -12.04 8.01
N VAL A 371 -2.01 -13.29 8.34
CA VAL A 371 -2.41 -14.30 7.36
C VAL A 371 -3.90 -14.15 7.08
N LYS A 372 -4.25 -13.88 5.83
CA LYS A 372 -5.63 -13.64 5.42
C LYS A 372 -6.35 -14.95 5.15
N VAL A 373 -7.32 -15.28 6.02
CA VAL A 373 -8.03 -16.56 6.06
C VAL A 373 -9.49 -16.35 5.67
N ALA A 374 -9.98 -17.14 4.71
CA ALA A 374 -11.37 -17.03 4.26
C ALA A 374 -12.34 -17.70 5.25
N ALA A 375 -13.33 -16.94 5.74
CA ALA A 375 -14.37 -17.42 6.66
C ALA A 375 -15.42 -18.34 6.01
N ALA A 376 -15.22 -18.73 4.74
CA ALA A 376 -16.14 -19.56 3.97
C ALA A 376 -16.12 -21.04 4.41
N TYR A 377 -15.12 -21.47 5.18
CA TYR A 377 -14.94 -22.85 5.60
C TYR A 377 -14.89 -22.98 7.13
N PRO A 378 -15.47 -24.03 7.73
CA PRO A 378 -15.31 -24.31 9.17
C PRO A 378 -13.85 -24.39 9.61
N ALA A 379 -12.95 -24.83 8.71
CA ALA A 379 -11.51 -24.88 8.93
C ALA A 379 -10.91 -23.52 9.35
N ALA A 380 -11.51 -22.39 8.96
CA ALA A 380 -11.03 -21.06 9.32
C ALA A 380 -10.93 -20.84 10.84
N ILE A 381 -11.82 -21.46 11.62
CA ILE A 381 -11.83 -21.38 13.08
C ILE A 381 -10.55 -21.98 13.65
N GLU A 382 -10.21 -23.20 13.22
CA GLU A 382 -9.02 -23.90 13.71
C GLU A 382 -7.72 -23.28 13.17
N ILE A 383 -7.70 -22.87 11.91
CA ILE A 383 -6.56 -22.14 11.32
C ILE A 383 -6.29 -20.87 12.13
N ALA A 384 -7.31 -20.07 12.43
CA ALA A 384 -7.15 -18.85 13.21
C ALA A 384 -6.59 -19.14 14.62
N GLU A 385 -7.12 -20.14 15.32
CA GLU A 385 -6.61 -20.52 16.64
C GLU A 385 -5.13 -20.92 16.60
N ARG A 386 -4.74 -21.78 15.64
CA ARG A 386 -3.37 -22.29 15.51
C ARG A 386 -2.37 -21.19 15.13
N LEU A 387 -2.75 -20.27 14.23
CA LEU A 387 -1.90 -19.14 13.87
C LEU A 387 -1.63 -18.23 15.08
N ASN A 388 -2.67 -17.86 15.82
CA ASN A 388 -2.54 -17.01 17.00
C ASN A 388 -1.78 -17.69 18.14
N GLU A 389 -1.89 -19.01 18.29
CA GLU A 389 -1.09 -19.77 19.26
C GLU A 389 0.42 -19.64 19.02
N MET A 390 0.83 -19.41 17.78
CA MET A 390 2.22 -19.15 17.38
C MET A 390 2.60 -17.66 17.44
N GLY A 391 1.66 -16.76 17.80
CA GLY A 391 1.88 -15.32 17.73
C GLY A 391 1.80 -14.75 16.30
N ILE A 392 1.32 -15.52 15.33
CA ILE A 392 1.09 -15.06 13.96
C ILE A 392 -0.32 -14.46 13.88
N GLY A 393 -0.42 -13.20 13.46
CA GLY A 393 -1.71 -12.56 13.32
C GLY A 393 -2.47 -13.11 12.11
N GLN A 394 -3.79 -12.96 12.13
CA GLN A 394 -4.68 -13.31 11.03
C GLN A 394 -5.55 -12.12 10.63
N ASN A 395 -5.97 -12.12 9.37
CA ASN A 395 -6.99 -11.24 8.84
C ASN A 395 -8.14 -12.09 8.29
N ILE A 396 -9.27 -12.16 8.99
CA ILE A 396 -10.42 -12.90 8.50
C ILE A 396 -11.05 -12.14 7.34
N THR A 397 -11.38 -12.84 6.26
CA THR A 397 -11.94 -12.23 5.05
C THR A 397 -13.08 -13.07 4.53
N VAL A 398 -13.87 -12.52 3.59
CA VAL A 398 -15.02 -13.25 3.02
C VAL A 398 -15.99 -13.62 4.16
N SER A 399 -16.06 -12.75 5.17
CA SER A 399 -17.02 -12.82 6.26
C SER A 399 -18.26 -12.05 5.87
N TYR A 400 -19.41 -12.73 5.89
CA TYR A 400 -20.69 -12.16 5.46
C TYR A 400 -21.70 -12.04 6.60
N THR A 401 -21.40 -12.63 7.76
CA THR A 401 -22.31 -12.68 8.89
C THR A 401 -21.56 -12.44 10.20
N VAL A 402 -22.21 -11.77 11.14
CA VAL A 402 -21.68 -11.54 12.49
C VAL A 402 -21.35 -12.86 13.20
N ALA A 403 -22.13 -13.93 12.93
CA ALA A 403 -21.87 -15.25 13.51
C ALA A 403 -20.50 -15.81 13.08
N GLN A 404 -20.10 -15.63 11.82
CA GLN A 404 -18.76 -16.04 11.34
C GLN A 404 -17.67 -15.25 12.08
N GLU A 405 -17.84 -13.93 12.19
CA GLU A 405 -16.88 -13.03 12.85
C GLU A 405 -16.67 -13.43 14.31
N VAL A 406 -17.76 -13.64 15.06
CA VAL A 406 -17.71 -14.02 16.47
C VAL A 406 -17.04 -15.39 16.67
N LEU A 407 -17.39 -16.39 15.86
CA LEU A 407 -16.82 -17.74 16.01
C LEU A 407 -15.32 -17.76 15.77
N VAL A 408 -14.85 -17.08 14.72
CA VAL A 408 -13.43 -17.04 14.40
C VAL A 408 -12.67 -16.11 15.36
N GLY A 409 -13.28 -15.00 15.79
CA GLY A 409 -12.72 -14.11 16.80
C GLY A 409 -12.49 -14.80 18.14
N VAL A 410 -13.45 -15.61 18.62
CA VAL A 410 -13.27 -16.41 19.84
C VAL A 410 -12.13 -17.42 19.70
N ALA A 411 -11.98 -18.04 18.53
CA ALA A 411 -10.88 -18.98 18.26
C ALA A 411 -9.52 -18.27 18.25
N ALA A 412 -9.43 -17.09 17.63
CA ALA A 412 -8.24 -16.25 17.68
C ALA A 412 -7.86 -15.89 19.12
N LEU A 413 -8.81 -15.45 19.94
CA LEU A 413 -8.58 -15.14 21.35
C LEU A 413 -8.08 -16.34 22.16
N ARG A 414 -8.58 -17.56 21.89
CA ARG A 414 -8.05 -18.79 22.49
C ARG A 414 -6.59 -19.03 22.12
N GLY A 415 -6.26 -18.88 20.83
CA GLY A 415 -4.88 -18.98 20.35
C GLY A 415 -3.97 -17.95 21.03
N MET A 416 -4.38 -16.68 21.07
CA MET A 416 -3.63 -15.62 21.74
C MET A 416 -3.42 -15.92 23.23
N ALA A 417 -4.44 -16.41 23.92
CA ALA A 417 -4.32 -16.79 25.33
C ALA A 417 -3.29 -17.92 25.54
N LYS A 418 -3.19 -18.89 24.60
CA LYS A 418 -2.15 -19.91 24.62
C LYS A 418 -0.76 -19.33 24.34
N ALA A 419 -0.63 -18.38 23.41
CA ALA A 419 0.63 -17.69 23.11
C ALA A 419 1.12 -16.88 24.33
N ILE A 420 0.25 -16.10 24.96
CA ILE A 420 0.57 -15.29 26.15
C ILE A 420 1.07 -16.18 27.30
N LYS A 421 0.45 -17.36 27.51
CA LYS A 421 0.92 -18.33 28.53
C LYS A 421 2.34 -18.84 28.28
N LYS A 422 2.82 -18.80 27.03
CA LYS A 422 4.19 -19.14 26.63
C LYS A 422 5.13 -17.93 26.65
N GLY A 423 4.65 -16.74 27.02
CA GLY A 423 5.41 -15.48 26.97
C GLY A 423 5.48 -14.86 25.57
N ILE A 424 4.73 -15.38 24.60
CA ILE A 424 4.68 -14.83 23.24
C ILE A 424 3.67 -13.69 23.23
N MET A 425 4.13 -12.49 22.89
CA MET A 425 3.25 -11.34 22.65
C MET A 425 2.44 -11.59 21.37
N PRO A 426 1.10 -11.52 21.38
CA PRO A 426 0.31 -11.68 20.16
C PRO A 426 0.55 -10.56 19.15
N THR A 427 0.44 -10.89 17.87
CA THR A 427 0.39 -9.91 16.78
C THR A 427 -1.06 -9.46 16.58
N GLN A 428 -1.28 -8.20 16.17
CA GLN A 428 -2.61 -7.69 15.83
C GLN A 428 -3.35 -8.60 14.86
N THR A 429 -4.66 -8.66 15.02
CA THR A 429 -5.56 -9.41 14.16
C THR A 429 -6.66 -8.52 13.63
N TYR A 430 -7.22 -8.90 12.49
CA TYR A 430 -8.29 -8.17 11.83
C TYR A 430 -9.43 -9.11 11.44
N ASP A 431 -10.63 -8.54 11.38
CA ASP A 431 -11.77 -9.13 10.69
C ASP A 431 -12.24 -8.14 9.62
N THR A 432 -12.25 -8.59 8.37
CA THR A 432 -12.67 -7.81 7.22
C THR A 432 -14.11 -8.18 6.87
N ASN A 433 -15.05 -7.38 7.39
CA ASN A 433 -16.46 -7.45 7.01
C ASN A 433 -16.66 -7.01 5.55
N MET A 434 -17.51 -7.72 4.82
CA MET A 434 -17.80 -7.44 3.40
C MET A 434 -18.96 -6.45 3.22
N GLY A 435 -18.90 -5.28 3.88
CA GLY A 435 -19.98 -4.28 3.92
C GLY A 435 -20.50 -3.88 2.53
N GLY A 436 -19.61 -3.49 1.60
CA GLY A 436 -20.03 -3.13 0.24
C GLY A 436 -20.71 -4.28 -0.54
N ARG A 437 -20.40 -5.55 -0.23
CA ARG A 437 -21.09 -6.69 -0.86
C ARG A 437 -22.49 -6.91 -0.25
N LEU A 438 -22.66 -6.61 1.03
CA LEU A 438 -23.99 -6.57 1.65
C LEU A 438 -24.83 -5.47 1.00
N GLU A 439 -24.27 -4.28 0.82
CA GLU A 439 -24.94 -3.16 0.14
C GLU A 439 -25.38 -3.52 -1.28
N ASP A 440 -24.48 -4.14 -2.06
CA ASP A 440 -24.79 -4.63 -3.40
C ASP A 440 -25.96 -5.62 -3.36
N HIS A 441 -25.91 -6.64 -2.48
CA HIS A 441 -26.95 -7.66 -2.39
C HIS A 441 -28.31 -7.10 -1.96
N LEU A 442 -28.34 -6.24 -0.93
CA LEU A 442 -29.57 -5.61 -0.47
C LEU A 442 -30.18 -4.73 -1.55
N ARG A 443 -29.35 -3.99 -2.29
CA ARG A 443 -29.79 -3.15 -3.40
C ARG A 443 -30.40 -3.98 -4.52
N GLU A 444 -29.75 -5.06 -4.93
CA GLU A 444 -30.24 -5.99 -5.96
C GLU A 444 -31.58 -6.61 -5.54
N SER A 445 -31.67 -7.11 -4.30
CA SER A 445 -32.89 -7.74 -3.78
C SER A 445 -34.05 -6.75 -3.70
N ILE A 446 -33.82 -5.54 -3.21
CA ILE A 446 -34.87 -4.51 -3.10
C ILE A 446 -35.32 -4.06 -4.50
N ALA A 447 -34.38 -3.85 -5.42
CA ALA A 447 -34.69 -3.45 -6.78
C ALA A 447 -35.54 -4.51 -7.50
N ALA A 448 -35.14 -5.79 -7.38
CA ALA A 448 -35.87 -6.91 -7.96
C ALA A 448 -37.28 -7.04 -7.37
N ASP A 449 -37.42 -6.96 -6.05
CA ASP A 449 -38.71 -7.05 -5.37
C ASP A 449 -39.67 -5.92 -5.77
N LEU A 450 -39.16 -4.68 -5.84
CA LEU A 450 -39.96 -3.53 -6.26
C LEU A 450 -40.44 -3.69 -7.70
N LEU A 451 -39.56 -4.10 -8.60
CA LEU A 451 -39.90 -4.28 -10.01
C LEU A 451 -40.89 -5.43 -10.20
N LEU A 452 -40.68 -6.59 -9.55
CA LEU A 452 -41.60 -7.73 -9.63
C LEU A 452 -43.01 -7.35 -9.13
N LYS A 453 -43.10 -6.71 -7.96
CA LYS A 453 -44.39 -6.24 -7.39
C LYS A 453 -45.08 -5.20 -8.27
N GLY A 454 -44.31 -4.34 -8.92
CA GLY A 454 -44.84 -3.38 -9.89
C GLY A 454 -45.40 -4.11 -11.11
N LEU A 455 -44.64 -5.04 -11.68
CA LEU A 455 -45.04 -5.81 -12.86
C LEU A 455 -46.30 -6.66 -12.62
N GLU A 456 -46.60 -7.08 -11.39
CA GLU A 456 -47.87 -7.74 -11.05
C GLU A 456 -49.12 -6.89 -11.33
N LYS A 457 -48.98 -5.56 -11.47
CA LYS A 457 -50.10 -4.63 -11.72
C LYS A 457 -50.42 -4.40 -13.20
N VAL A 458 -49.62 -4.96 -14.09
CA VAL A 458 -49.78 -4.77 -15.54
C VAL A 458 -49.97 -6.11 -16.25
N ASP A 459 -50.56 -6.07 -17.44
CA ASP A 459 -50.69 -7.25 -18.30
C ASP A 459 -49.34 -7.66 -18.91
N ASP A 460 -49.27 -8.87 -19.46
CA ASP A 460 -48.02 -9.43 -19.97
C ASP A 460 -47.42 -8.62 -21.14
N ALA A 461 -48.26 -8.00 -21.99
CA ALA A 461 -47.76 -7.17 -23.08
C ALA A 461 -47.05 -5.93 -22.55
N LYS A 462 -47.64 -5.29 -21.53
CA LYS A 462 -47.04 -4.14 -20.87
C LYS A 462 -45.81 -4.51 -20.04
N LYS A 463 -45.78 -5.69 -19.40
CA LYS A 463 -44.56 -6.20 -18.72
C LYS A 463 -43.39 -6.29 -19.69
N GLU A 464 -43.61 -6.89 -20.86
CA GLU A 464 -42.55 -7.04 -21.88
C GLU A 464 -42.04 -5.68 -22.35
N GLU A 465 -42.95 -4.73 -22.59
CA GLU A 465 -42.58 -3.38 -22.99
C GLU A 465 -41.71 -2.67 -21.93
N ILE A 466 -42.11 -2.74 -20.65
CA ILE A 466 -41.36 -2.12 -19.54
C ILE A 466 -39.96 -2.73 -19.44
N LEU A 467 -39.85 -4.05 -19.49
CA LEU A 467 -38.57 -4.74 -19.38
C LEU A 467 -37.64 -4.44 -20.55
N ASP A 468 -38.17 -4.34 -21.77
CA ASP A 468 -37.38 -3.98 -22.96
C ASP A 468 -36.87 -2.53 -22.88
N ARG A 469 -37.73 -1.59 -22.50
CA ARG A 469 -37.32 -0.19 -22.31
C ARG A 469 -36.27 -0.06 -21.20
N PHE A 470 -36.48 -0.75 -20.09
CA PHE A 470 -35.54 -0.75 -18.98
C PHE A 470 -34.18 -1.30 -19.40
N ALA A 471 -34.16 -2.46 -20.08
CA ALA A 471 -32.94 -3.06 -20.60
C ALA A 471 -32.19 -2.13 -21.57
N LYS A 472 -32.91 -1.48 -22.49
CA LYS A 472 -32.33 -0.48 -23.41
C LYS A 472 -31.81 0.75 -22.69
N GLY A 473 -32.55 1.25 -21.70
CA GLY A 473 -32.12 2.38 -20.86
C GLY A 473 -30.86 2.09 -20.05
N LEU A 474 -30.61 0.83 -19.71
CA LEU A 474 -29.36 0.36 -19.10
C LEU A 474 -28.23 0.10 -20.11
N GLY A 475 -28.47 0.30 -21.42
CA GLY A 475 -27.46 0.16 -22.47
C GLY A 475 -27.20 -1.27 -22.92
N LEU A 476 -28.13 -2.21 -22.70
CA LEU A 476 -27.99 -3.58 -23.21
C LEU A 476 -28.25 -3.61 -24.72
N GLY A 477 -27.40 -4.35 -25.45
CA GLY A 477 -27.61 -4.60 -26.88
C GLY A 477 -28.77 -5.56 -27.16
N ASP A 478 -29.37 -5.44 -28.36
CA ASP A 478 -30.57 -6.18 -28.75
C ASP A 478 -30.40 -7.71 -28.64
N ASP A 479 -29.21 -8.25 -28.95
CA ASP A 479 -28.92 -9.69 -28.82
C ASP A 479 -29.09 -10.17 -27.38
N LYS A 480 -28.63 -9.37 -26.40
CA LYS A 480 -28.73 -9.72 -24.99
C LYS A 480 -30.18 -9.61 -24.50
N ILE A 481 -30.93 -8.63 -24.99
CA ILE A 481 -32.35 -8.49 -24.71
C ILE A 481 -33.13 -9.71 -25.24
N ALA A 482 -32.84 -10.14 -26.47
CA ALA A 482 -33.46 -11.32 -27.07
C ALA A 482 -33.11 -12.61 -26.30
N GLU A 483 -31.90 -12.72 -25.73
CA GLU A 483 -31.53 -13.82 -24.83
C GLU A 483 -32.35 -13.78 -23.53
N LEU A 484 -32.47 -12.61 -22.90
CA LEU A 484 -33.22 -12.44 -21.65
C LEU A 484 -34.70 -12.81 -21.82
N LYS A 485 -35.34 -12.48 -22.94
CA LYS A 485 -36.74 -12.84 -23.23
C LYS A 485 -37.02 -14.35 -23.19
N LYS A 486 -36.00 -15.19 -23.40
CA LYS A 486 -36.13 -16.65 -23.32
C LYS A 486 -36.12 -17.19 -21.89
N LYS A 487 -35.80 -16.33 -20.91
CA LYS A 487 -35.71 -16.69 -19.49
C LYS A 487 -37.00 -16.38 -18.74
N PRO A 488 -37.26 -17.08 -17.61
CA PRO A 488 -38.35 -16.73 -16.72
C PRO A 488 -38.30 -15.26 -16.26
N LEU A 489 -39.46 -14.67 -16.00
CA LEU A 489 -39.60 -13.26 -15.59
C LEU A 489 -38.66 -12.89 -14.43
N LYS A 490 -38.61 -13.74 -13.40
CA LYS A 490 -37.77 -13.52 -12.22
C LYS A 490 -36.29 -13.40 -12.58
N GLU A 491 -35.76 -14.32 -13.38
CA GLU A 491 -34.35 -14.28 -13.81
C GLU A 491 -34.03 -13.03 -14.66
N ARG A 492 -35.00 -12.57 -15.46
CA ARG A 492 -34.85 -11.33 -16.23
C ARG A 492 -34.73 -10.11 -15.33
N VAL A 493 -35.62 -10.01 -14.33
CA VAL A 493 -35.61 -8.92 -13.36
C VAL A 493 -34.33 -8.95 -12.53
N GLU A 494 -33.93 -10.11 -12.00
CA GLU A 494 -32.68 -10.28 -11.23
C GLU A 494 -31.45 -9.87 -12.06
N TYR A 495 -31.42 -10.22 -13.35
CA TYR A 495 -30.34 -9.81 -14.24
C TYR A 495 -30.29 -8.29 -14.44
N LEU A 496 -31.43 -7.66 -14.73
CA LEU A 496 -31.51 -6.22 -15.01
C LEU A 496 -31.25 -5.37 -13.76
N THR A 497 -31.57 -5.90 -12.58
CA THR A 497 -31.36 -5.21 -11.29
C THR A 497 -30.01 -5.52 -10.65
N ASN A 498 -29.21 -6.40 -11.24
CA ASN A 498 -27.85 -6.71 -10.78
C ASN A 498 -26.96 -5.45 -10.78
N HIS A 499 -26.09 -5.28 -9.79
CA HIS A 499 -25.21 -4.11 -9.69
C HIS A 499 -24.27 -3.95 -10.90
N ARG A 500 -23.96 -5.02 -11.64
CA ARG A 500 -23.16 -4.93 -12.88
C ARG A 500 -23.93 -4.33 -14.06
N VAL A 501 -25.26 -4.35 -13.98
CA VAL A 501 -26.17 -3.91 -15.05
C VAL A 501 -26.84 -2.59 -14.62
N LEU A 502 -27.58 -2.61 -13.52
CA LEU A 502 -28.19 -1.40 -12.95
C LEU A 502 -27.14 -0.44 -12.37
N GLY A 503 -25.99 -0.91 -11.89
CA GLY A 503 -25.05 -0.09 -11.14
C GLY A 503 -25.39 -0.02 -9.64
N ARG A 504 -24.57 0.72 -8.88
CA ARG A 504 -24.73 0.91 -7.43
C ARG A 504 -25.54 2.16 -7.07
N ASP A 505 -26.69 2.33 -7.72
CA ASP A 505 -27.56 3.48 -7.49
C ASP A 505 -29.01 3.16 -7.89
N LEU A 506 -29.92 3.11 -6.91
CA LEU A 506 -31.35 2.93 -7.16
C LEU A 506 -32.00 4.16 -7.81
N ILE A 507 -31.36 5.33 -7.81
CA ILE A 507 -31.96 6.58 -8.31
C ILE A 507 -31.65 6.76 -9.82
N LYS A 508 -31.15 5.72 -10.50
CA LYS A 508 -30.95 5.77 -11.95
C LYS A 508 -32.28 5.94 -12.69
N GLU A 509 -32.29 6.90 -13.61
CA GLU A 509 -33.47 7.27 -14.39
C GLU A 509 -34.17 6.06 -15.06
N PRO A 510 -33.47 5.14 -15.75
CA PRO A 510 -34.13 3.97 -16.36
C PRO A 510 -34.90 3.09 -15.37
N PHE A 511 -34.44 3.01 -14.12
CA PHE A 511 -35.11 2.21 -13.09
C PHE A 511 -36.33 2.94 -12.50
N ILE A 512 -36.21 4.25 -12.27
CA ILE A 512 -37.33 5.11 -11.88
C ILE A 512 -38.45 5.04 -12.92
N GLU A 513 -38.09 5.15 -14.20
CA GLU A 513 -39.02 5.04 -15.32
C GLU A 513 -39.71 3.68 -15.34
N ALA A 514 -38.95 2.59 -15.23
CA ALA A 514 -39.50 1.24 -15.24
C ALA A 514 -40.52 1.04 -14.11
N LEU A 515 -40.23 1.53 -12.90
CA LEU A 515 -41.16 1.45 -11.77
C LEU A 515 -42.38 2.34 -11.95
N ALA A 516 -42.22 3.57 -12.44
CA ALA A 516 -43.34 4.49 -12.67
C ALA A 516 -44.30 3.96 -13.75
N GLU A 517 -43.77 3.33 -14.80
CA GLU A 517 -44.57 2.73 -15.87
C GLU A 517 -45.45 1.56 -15.41
N THR A 518 -45.14 0.94 -14.27
CA THR A 518 -46.03 -0.09 -13.68
C THR A 518 -47.30 0.51 -13.09
N GLY A 519 -47.33 1.82 -12.81
CA GLY A 519 -48.42 2.50 -12.11
C GLY A 519 -48.56 2.14 -10.63
N ALA A 520 -47.77 1.19 -10.10
CA ALA A 520 -47.90 0.69 -8.74
C ALA A 520 -47.40 1.69 -7.67
N TYR A 521 -46.51 2.60 -8.05
CA TYR A 521 -45.77 3.48 -7.14
C TYR A 521 -45.99 4.98 -7.43
N GLY A 522 -46.96 5.32 -8.28
CA GLY A 522 -47.27 6.70 -8.66
C GLY A 522 -46.43 7.24 -9.81
N SER A 523 -46.23 8.55 -9.82
CA SER A 523 -45.43 9.26 -10.81
C SER A 523 -43.92 9.00 -10.66
N LYS A 524 -43.10 9.46 -11.61
CA LYS A 524 -41.64 9.38 -11.48
C LYS A 524 -41.13 10.10 -10.22
N GLU A 525 -41.72 11.24 -9.90
CA GLU A 525 -41.41 12.01 -8.69
C GLU A 525 -41.75 11.24 -7.41
N ASP A 526 -42.87 10.50 -7.39
CA ASP A 526 -43.26 9.66 -6.27
C ASP A 526 -42.29 8.50 -6.08
N VAL A 527 -41.92 7.81 -7.17
CA VAL A 527 -40.91 6.74 -7.16
C VAL A 527 -39.57 7.26 -6.65
N LYS A 528 -39.11 8.40 -7.16
CA LYS A 528 -37.84 9.00 -6.72
C LYS A 528 -37.87 9.32 -5.23
N LYS A 529 -38.94 9.94 -4.74
CA LYS A 529 -39.13 10.27 -3.32
C LYS A 529 -39.16 9.01 -2.43
N MET A 530 -39.66 7.90 -2.95
CA MET A 530 -39.63 6.60 -2.27
C MET A 530 -38.22 5.99 -2.24
N LEU A 531 -37.48 6.05 -3.35
CA LEU A 531 -36.16 5.41 -3.49
C LEU A 531 -35.03 6.17 -2.79
N GLU A 532 -35.06 7.50 -2.74
CA GLU A 532 -34.04 8.33 -2.10
C GLU A 532 -33.71 7.92 -0.64
N PRO A 533 -34.68 7.79 0.28
CA PRO A 533 -34.38 7.35 1.64
C PRO A 533 -33.84 5.91 1.68
N LEU A 534 -34.31 5.02 0.80
CA LEU A 534 -33.82 3.65 0.71
C LEU A 534 -32.36 3.61 0.25
N GLU A 535 -32.01 4.33 -0.81
CA GLU A 535 -30.64 4.40 -1.31
C GLU A 535 -29.69 5.00 -0.26
N ARG A 536 -30.11 6.05 0.46
CA ARG A 536 -29.31 6.61 1.57
C ARG A 536 -29.07 5.58 2.68
N ALA A 537 -30.10 4.82 3.06
CA ALA A 537 -29.95 3.78 4.07
C ALA A 537 -29.06 2.63 3.59
N LEU A 538 -29.20 2.22 2.33
CA LEU A 538 -28.41 1.16 1.73
C LEU A 538 -26.92 1.50 1.67
N LYS A 539 -26.57 2.73 1.25
CA LYS A 539 -25.17 3.22 1.21
C LYS A 539 -24.45 3.21 2.57
N LEU A 540 -25.20 3.10 3.67
CA LEU A 540 -24.67 3.09 5.03
C LEU A 540 -24.91 1.75 5.73
N SER A 541 -25.53 0.78 5.07
CA SER A 541 -25.96 -0.47 5.72
C SER A 541 -24.78 -1.28 6.26
N GLY A 542 -23.66 -1.38 5.52
CA GLY A 542 -22.43 -2.00 6.03
C GLY A 542 -21.89 -1.29 7.27
N THR A 543 -21.87 0.04 7.25
CA THR A 543 -21.45 0.87 8.40
C THR A 543 -22.36 0.67 9.60
N PHE A 544 -23.67 0.61 9.42
CA PHE A 544 -24.62 0.39 10.51
C PHE A 544 -24.48 -1.00 11.14
N VAL A 545 -24.19 -2.03 10.34
CA VAL A 545 -23.89 -3.36 10.87
C VAL A 545 -22.62 -3.31 11.71
N ALA A 546 -21.55 -2.70 11.20
CA ALA A 546 -20.29 -2.57 11.94
C ALA A 546 -20.49 -1.81 13.26
N GLN A 547 -21.15 -0.65 13.23
CA GLN A 547 -21.48 0.13 14.42
C GLN A 547 -22.29 -0.69 15.42
N ARG A 548 -23.30 -1.45 14.97
CA ARG A 548 -24.16 -2.21 15.89
C ARG A 548 -23.46 -3.38 16.59
N VAL A 549 -22.43 -3.93 15.95
CA VAL A 549 -21.70 -5.11 16.43
C VAL A 549 -20.51 -4.71 17.31
N TYR A 550 -19.83 -3.62 16.96
CA TYR A 550 -18.53 -3.26 17.52
C TYR A 550 -18.54 -2.00 18.40
N ASP A 551 -19.55 -1.12 18.28
CA ASP A 551 -19.80 0.03 19.17
C ASP A 551 -20.95 -0.25 20.15
#